data_AF-A0A0J9Y2U2-F1
#
_entry.id   AF-A0A0J9Y2U2-F1
#
_cell.length_a   1.000
_cell.length_b   1.000
_cell.length_c   1.000
_cell.angle_alpha   90.00
_cell.angle_beta   90.00
_cell.angle_gamma   90.00
#
_symmetry.space_group_name_H-M   'P 1'
#
loop_
_entity.id
_entity.type
_entity.pdbx_description
1 polymer ?
#
loop_
_entity_poly.entity_id
_entity_poly.type
_entity_poly.pdbx_seq_one_letter_code
_entity_poly.pdbx_strand_id
1 'polypeptide(L)'
;MVAIFGLLSNGMSLYITLTGSRFRNAFGILCTSFLICNLQAIFSLSTWCIIVLTVKSHKLSLPEFFFTRPVGIFVNGPYYASLFVHFFVAVNRFCAFVYATKYNQLWSKSKAILVGVMSWVVGTTISMAHLYRTNEALSNYKEIKIIFNEASMNVREFLSNDQEVNEKLPVQDRAEFLY
;
A
#
# COMPACT_ATOMS: atom_id res chain seq x y z
N MET A 1 15.68 10.16 -1.54
CA MET A 1 15.71 10.33 -3.02
C MET A 1 14.37 9.96 -3.67
N VAL A 2 13.82 8.77 -3.39
CA VAL A 2 12.54 8.30 -3.97
C VAL A 2 11.37 9.28 -3.76
N ALA A 3 11.16 9.79 -2.54
CA ALA A 3 10.05 10.71 -2.26
C ALA A 3 10.18 12.05 -3.02
N ILE A 4 11.38 12.61 -3.12
CA ILE A 4 11.62 13.89 -3.82
C ILE A 4 11.38 13.72 -5.32
N PHE A 5 11.99 12.70 -5.93
CA PHE A 5 11.80 12.42 -7.36
C PHE A 5 10.34 12.05 -7.67
N GLY A 6 9.72 11.24 -6.81
CA GLY A 6 8.31 10.88 -6.92
C GLY A 6 7.39 12.10 -6.85
N LEU A 7 7.64 13.02 -5.93
CA LEU A 7 6.85 14.25 -5.77
C LEU A 7 6.97 15.15 -7.00
N LEU A 8 8.19 15.39 -7.48
CA LEU A 8 8.42 16.24 -8.65
C LEU A 8 7.81 15.65 -9.92
N SER A 9 8.05 14.35 -10.19
CA SER A 9 7.57 13.68 -11.39
C SER A 9 6.04 13.53 -11.40
N ASN A 10 5.43 13.07 -10.31
CA ASN A 10 3.97 12.93 -10.23
C ASN A 10 3.28 14.29 -10.17
N GLY A 11 3.88 15.28 -9.50
CA GLY A 11 3.37 16.66 -9.44
C GLY A 11 3.37 17.33 -10.81
N MET A 12 4.48 17.24 -11.56
CA MET A 12 4.55 17.77 -12.92
C MET A 12 3.57 17.06 -13.86
N SER A 13 3.47 15.73 -13.77
CA SER A 13 2.52 14.95 -14.55
C SER A 13 1.06 15.33 -14.23
N LEU A 14 0.76 15.60 -12.96
CA LEU A 14 -0.57 16.02 -12.53
C LEU A 14 -0.88 17.41 -13.08
N TYR A 15 0.07 18.35 -12.96
CA TYR A 15 -0.07 19.68 -13.53
C TYR A 15 -0.36 19.64 -15.04
N ILE A 16 0.40 18.86 -15.81
CA ILE A 16 0.19 18.68 -17.25
C ILE A 16 -1.19 18.08 -17.55
N THR A 17 -1.61 17.07 -16.78
CA THR A 17 -2.89 16.38 -16.99
C THR A 17 -4.09 17.28 -16.66
N LEU A 18 -3.97 18.14 -15.64
CA LEU A 18 -5.03 19.06 -15.24
C LEU A 18 -5.15 20.28 -16.18
N THR A 19 -4.03 20.81 -16.65
CA THR A 19 -4.01 22.02 -17.50
C THR A 19 -4.17 21.72 -18.99
N GLY A 20 -3.72 20.56 -19.44
CA GLY A 20 -3.75 20.17 -20.84
C GLY A 20 -5.15 19.87 -21.36
N SER A 21 -5.62 20.62 -22.36
CA SER A 21 -6.92 20.40 -23.02
C SER A 21 -7.06 18.98 -23.60
N ARG A 22 -5.95 18.38 -24.05
CA ARG A 22 -5.87 16.99 -24.57
C ARG A 22 -6.24 15.92 -23.54
N PHE A 23 -6.16 16.22 -22.25
CA PHE A 23 -6.47 15.30 -21.16
C PHE A 23 -7.87 15.52 -20.56
N ARG A 24 -8.69 16.40 -21.14
CA ARG A 24 -10.09 16.61 -20.72
C ARG A 24 -11.02 15.49 -21.20
N ASN A 25 -10.62 14.23 -21.02
CA ASN A 25 -11.34 13.01 -21.42
C ASN A 25 -11.20 11.92 -20.33
N ALA A 26 -11.81 10.75 -20.56
CA ALA A 26 -11.78 9.62 -19.63
C ALA A 26 -10.36 9.16 -19.28
N PHE A 27 -9.44 9.15 -20.26
CA PHE A 27 -8.04 8.80 -20.04
C PHE A 27 -7.36 9.75 -19.04
N GLY A 28 -7.50 11.07 -19.25
CA GLY A 28 -6.88 12.04 -18.35
C GLY A 28 -7.43 11.99 -16.92
N ILE A 29 -8.70 11.63 -16.75
CA ILE A 29 -9.27 11.38 -15.42
C ILE A 29 -8.61 10.18 -14.75
N LEU A 30 -8.47 9.05 -15.44
CA LEU A 30 -7.79 7.86 -14.89
C LEU A 30 -6.32 8.15 -14.54
N CYS A 31 -5.60 8.88 -15.41
CA CYS A 31 -4.24 9.33 -15.11
C CYS A 31 -4.19 10.24 -13.89
N THR A 32 -5.14 11.18 -13.76
CA THR A 32 -5.23 12.05 -12.60
C THR A 32 -5.46 11.24 -11.32
N SER A 33 -6.38 10.27 -11.34
CA SER A 33 -6.62 9.36 -10.21
C SER A 33 -5.35 8.58 -9.82
N PHE A 34 -4.61 8.05 -10.79
CA PHE A 34 -3.35 7.35 -10.55
C PHE A 34 -2.30 8.26 -9.88
N LEU A 35 -2.13 9.47 -10.40
CA LEU A 35 -1.17 10.45 -9.89
C LEU A 35 -1.54 10.93 -8.47
N ILE A 36 -2.83 11.13 -8.20
CA ILE A 36 -3.34 11.47 -6.86
C ILE A 36 -3.02 10.34 -5.88
N CYS A 37 -3.25 9.07 -6.25
CA CYS A 37 -2.93 7.93 -5.39
C CYS A 37 -1.43 7.89 -5.04
N ASN A 38 -0.55 8.09 -6.03
CA ASN A 38 0.90 8.12 -5.81
C ASN A 38 1.32 9.28 -4.91
N LEU A 39 0.79 10.49 -5.14
CA LEU A 39 1.08 11.65 -4.30
C LEU A 39 0.58 11.44 -2.88
N GLN A 40 -0.63 10.90 -2.69
CA GLN A 40 -1.17 10.57 -1.38
C GLN A 40 -0.25 9.61 -0.63
N ALA A 41 0.18 8.51 -1.26
CA ALA A 41 1.11 7.57 -0.65
C ALA A 41 2.46 8.22 -0.26
N ILE A 42 3.03 9.04 -1.14
CA ILE A 42 4.30 9.74 -0.89
C ILE A 42 4.17 10.71 0.29
N PHE A 43 3.10 11.51 0.32
CA PHE A 43 2.87 12.46 1.42
C PHE A 43 2.65 11.72 2.74
N SER A 44 1.75 10.74 2.77
CA SER A 44 1.47 9.96 3.98
C SER A 44 2.73 9.27 4.53
N LEU A 45 3.52 8.64 3.66
CA LEU A 45 4.76 7.97 4.07
C LEU A 45 5.81 8.97 4.55
N SER A 46 6.02 10.07 3.83
CA SER A 46 7.02 11.08 4.20
C SER A 46 6.69 11.74 5.53
N THR A 47 5.43 12.14 5.75
CA THR A 47 4.96 12.70 7.02
C THR A 47 5.18 11.71 8.16
N TRP A 48 4.83 10.44 7.97
CA TRP A 48 5.04 9.41 8.99
C TRP A 48 6.52 9.22 9.34
N CYS A 49 7.39 9.11 8.33
CA CYS A 49 8.83 9.00 8.54
C CYS A 49 9.39 10.19 9.32
N ILE A 50 8.97 11.42 9.00
CA ILE A 50 9.41 12.62 9.73
C ILE A 50 8.98 12.54 11.20
N ILE A 51 7.74 12.15 11.48
CA ILE A 51 7.21 12.03 12.85
C ILE A 51 8.03 10.99 13.64
N VAL A 52 8.22 9.79 13.08
CA VAL A 52 8.97 8.71 13.74
C VAL A 52 10.42 9.14 14.03
N LEU A 53 11.09 9.76 13.06
CA LEU A 53 12.48 10.21 13.22
C LEU A 53 12.64 11.39 14.18
N THR A 54 11.66 12.29 14.23
CA THR A 54 11.70 13.48 15.11
C THR A 54 11.40 13.11 16.55
N VAL A 55 10.36 12.31 16.78
CA VAL A 55 9.88 11.99 18.14
C VAL A 55 10.83 11.02 18.84
N LYS A 56 11.63 10.23 18.09
CA LYS A 56 12.61 9.24 18.60
C LYS A 56 12.07 8.33 19.71
N SER A 57 10.77 8.08 19.73
CA SER A 57 10.13 7.23 20.72
C SER A 57 9.98 5.82 20.16
N HIS A 58 10.52 4.83 20.89
CA HIS A 58 10.37 3.42 20.57
C HIS A 58 8.89 3.02 20.42
N LYS A 59 7.97 3.67 21.14
CA LYS A 59 6.53 3.40 21.04
C LYS A 59 5.94 3.71 19.66
N LEU A 60 6.47 4.70 18.93
CA LEU A 60 5.97 5.05 17.59
C LEU A 60 6.42 4.08 16.51
N SER A 61 7.52 3.36 16.74
CA SER A 61 7.97 2.26 15.88
C SER A 61 7.24 0.94 16.16
N LEU A 62 6.48 0.84 17.25
CA LEU A 62 5.71 -0.37 17.54
C LEU A 62 4.39 -0.41 16.74
N PRO A 63 4.08 -1.54 16.10
CA PRO A 63 2.81 -1.74 15.38
C PRO A 63 1.56 -1.74 16.30
N GLU A 64 1.79 -1.79 17.62
CA GLU A 64 0.74 -1.74 18.65
C GLU A 64 0.21 -0.33 18.89
N PHE A 65 0.95 0.70 18.47
CA PHE A 65 0.54 2.06 18.70
C PHE A 65 -0.63 2.42 17.79
N PHE A 66 -1.71 2.93 18.40
CA PHE A 66 -3.01 3.16 17.75
C PHE A 66 -2.92 3.94 16.43
N PHE A 67 -2.01 4.92 16.34
CA PHE A 67 -1.86 5.76 15.16
C PHE A 67 -1.05 5.13 14.01
N THR A 68 -0.25 4.08 14.27
CA THR A 68 0.51 3.41 13.20
C THR A 68 -0.41 2.70 12.19
N ARG A 69 -1.57 2.25 12.68
CA ARG A 69 -2.56 1.46 11.94
C ARG A 69 -3.30 2.27 10.88
N PRO A 70 -3.96 3.41 11.21
CA PRO A 70 -4.52 4.30 10.18
C PRO A 70 -3.49 4.73 9.16
N VAL A 71 -2.27 5.07 9.60
CA VAL A 71 -1.21 5.51 8.70
C VAL A 71 -0.84 4.41 7.70
N GLY A 72 -0.72 3.16 8.15
CA GLY A 72 -0.54 2.01 7.27
C GLY A 72 -1.64 1.89 6.21
N ILE A 73 -2.91 2.13 6.58
CA ILE A 73 -4.04 2.14 5.64
C ILE A 73 -3.90 3.30 4.64
N PHE A 74 -3.53 4.49 5.10
CA PHE A 74 -3.35 5.67 4.25
C PHE A 74 -2.16 5.58 3.29
N VAL A 75 -1.16 4.75 3.59
CA VAL A 75 -0.03 4.47 2.69
C VAL A 75 -0.36 3.33 1.73
N ASN A 76 -0.82 2.19 2.25
CA ASN A 76 -1.04 0.97 1.46
C ASN A 76 -2.33 1.03 0.63
N GLY A 77 -3.37 1.71 1.12
CA GLY A 77 -4.63 1.85 0.41
C GLY A 77 -4.46 2.52 -0.97
N PRO A 78 -3.84 3.72 -1.03
CA PRO A 78 -3.53 4.38 -2.31
C PRO A 78 -2.56 3.58 -3.19
N TYR A 79 -1.65 2.81 -2.60
CA TYR A 79 -0.78 1.90 -3.35
C TYR A 79 -1.59 0.83 -4.09
N TYR A 80 -2.48 0.11 -3.41
CA TYR A 80 -3.34 -0.88 -4.07
C TYR A 80 -4.32 -0.21 -5.05
N ALA A 81 -4.87 0.96 -4.68
CA ALA A 81 -5.74 1.73 -5.56
C ALA A 81 -5.03 2.11 -6.87
N SER A 82 -3.76 2.53 -6.80
CA SER A 82 -3.00 2.92 -8.00
C SER A 82 -2.76 1.72 -8.93
N LEU A 83 -2.59 0.51 -8.40
CA LEU A 83 -2.52 -0.72 -9.22
C LEU A 83 -3.81 -0.94 -10.01
N PHE A 84 -4.97 -0.86 -9.36
CA PHE A 84 -6.25 -1.01 -10.05
C PHE A 84 -6.50 0.10 -11.06
N VAL A 85 -6.24 1.36 -10.70
CA VAL A 85 -6.37 2.48 -11.65
C VAL A 85 -5.45 2.29 -12.84
N HIS A 86 -4.20 1.85 -12.63
CA HIS A 86 -3.25 1.61 -13.70
C HIS A 86 -3.69 0.48 -14.65
N PHE A 87 -4.27 -0.58 -14.10
CA PHE A 87 -4.94 -1.62 -14.91
C PHE A 87 -6.05 -1.01 -15.78
N PHE A 88 -6.92 -0.17 -15.21
CA PHE A 88 -7.98 0.49 -15.98
C PHE A 88 -7.46 1.52 -16.99
N VAL A 89 -6.32 2.16 -16.74
CA VAL A 89 -5.62 2.98 -17.75
C VAL A 89 -5.22 2.12 -18.94
N ALA A 90 -4.68 0.92 -18.71
CA ALA A 90 -4.33 -0.01 -19.78
C ALA A 90 -5.57 -0.48 -20.56
N VAL A 91 -6.65 -0.86 -19.87
CA VAL A 91 -7.93 -1.23 -20.51
C VAL A 91 -8.51 -0.06 -21.33
N ASN A 92 -8.47 1.16 -20.79
CA ASN A 92 -8.92 2.35 -21.49
C ASN A 92 -8.15 2.56 -22.81
N ARG A 93 -6.82 2.41 -22.78
CA ARG A 93 -5.97 2.51 -23.98
C ARG A 93 -6.21 1.39 -24.98
N PHE A 94 -6.38 0.16 -24.50
CA PHE A 94 -6.77 -0.96 -25.33
C PHE A 94 -8.11 -0.72 -26.04
N CYS A 95 -9.13 -0.24 -25.31
CA CYS A 95 -10.43 0.09 -25.90
C CYS A 95 -10.36 1.22 -26.92
N ALA A 96 -9.52 2.23 -26.69
CA ALA A 96 -9.34 3.33 -27.64
C ALA A 96 -8.76 2.84 -28.98
N PHE A 97 -7.89 1.82 -28.94
CA PHE A 97 -7.28 1.24 -30.13
C PHE A 97 -8.22 0.25 -30.84
N VAL A 98 -8.74 -0.75 -30.12
CA VAL A 98 -9.53 -1.84 -30.72
C VAL A 98 -10.95 -1.42 -31.06
N TYR A 99 -11.55 -0.55 -30.25
CA TYR A 99 -12.96 -0.15 -30.37
C TYR A 99 -13.09 1.35 -30.66
N ALA A 100 -12.25 1.91 -31.53
CA ALA A 100 -12.20 3.35 -31.80
C ALA A 100 -13.58 3.99 -32.08
N THR A 101 -14.44 3.33 -32.88
CA THR A 101 -15.79 3.83 -33.22
C THR A 101 -16.79 3.77 -32.07
N LYS A 102 -16.58 2.87 -31.10
CA LYS A 102 -17.45 2.68 -29.93
C LYS A 102 -16.83 3.20 -28.63
N TYR A 103 -15.63 3.78 -28.68
CA TYR A 103 -14.86 4.20 -27.50
C TYR A 103 -15.67 5.12 -26.58
N ASN A 104 -16.36 6.11 -27.15
CA ASN A 104 -17.17 7.07 -26.39
C ASN A 104 -18.39 6.42 -25.70
N GLN A 105 -18.85 5.26 -26.17
CA GLN A 105 -19.92 4.48 -25.50
C GLN A 105 -19.36 3.67 -24.33
N LEU A 106 -18.15 3.12 -24.49
CA LEU A 106 -17.46 2.34 -23.47
C LEU A 106 -16.96 3.24 -22.32
N TRP A 107 -16.28 4.34 -22.66
CA TRP A 107 -15.58 5.21 -21.71
C TRP A 107 -16.12 6.64 -21.73
N SER A 108 -16.85 7.00 -20.69
CA SER A 108 -17.23 8.39 -20.39
C SER A 108 -16.43 8.94 -19.22
N LYS A 109 -16.45 10.27 -19.05
CA LYS A 109 -15.80 10.94 -17.90
C LYS A 109 -16.35 10.41 -16.57
N SER A 110 -17.67 10.27 -16.46
CA SER A 110 -18.32 9.78 -15.24
C SER A 110 -17.93 8.34 -14.93
N LYS A 111 -17.84 7.46 -15.95
CA LYS A 111 -17.35 6.08 -15.77
C LYS A 111 -15.91 6.06 -15.29
N ALA A 112 -15.04 6.91 -15.83
CA ALA A 112 -13.65 7.01 -15.38
C ALA A 112 -13.52 7.47 -13.92
N ILE A 113 -14.32 8.47 -13.50
CA ILE A 113 -14.38 8.91 -12.09
C ILE A 113 -14.86 7.75 -11.21
N LEU A 114 -15.94 7.08 -11.60
CA LEU A 114 -16.49 5.93 -10.87
C LEU A 114 -15.43 4.83 -10.70
N VAL A 115 -14.72 4.47 -11.76
CA VAL A 115 -13.63 3.48 -11.72
C VAL A 115 -12.51 3.92 -10.77
N GLY A 116 -12.13 5.20 -10.78
CA GLY A 116 -11.16 5.75 -9.85
C GLY A 116 -11.60 5.62 -8.38
N VAL A 117 -12.85 5.97 -8.08
CA VAL A 117 -13.44 5.84 -6.73
C VAL A 117 -13.52 4.37 -6.30
N MET A 118 -14.00 3.49 -7.17
CA MET A 118 -14.09 2.05 -6.89
C MET A 118 -12.70 1.45 -6.64
N SER A 119 -11.70 1.84 -7.43
CA SER A 119 -10.31 1.41 -7.22
C SER A 119 -9.78 1.84 -5.85
N TRP A 120 -10.12 3.05 -5.40
CA TRP A 120 -9.73 3.55 -4.08
C TRP A 120 -10.43 2.80 -2.94
N VAL A 121 -11.73 2.54 -3.07
CA VAL A 121 -12.48 1.72 -2.10
C VAL A 121 -11.92 0.31 -2.02
N VAL A 122 -11.69 -0.35 -3.16
CA VAL A 122 -11.13 -1.71 -3.19
C VAL A 122 -9.69 -1.73 -2.64
N GLY A 123 -8.86 -0.75 -2.99
CA GLY A 123 -7.49 -0.68 -2.47
C GLY A 123 -7.44 -0.50 -0.94
N THR A 124 -8.33 0.33 -0.39
CA THR A 124 -8.43 0.54 1.06
C THR A 124 -9.00 -0.67 1.81
N THR A 125 -9.97 -1.39 1.24
CA THR A 125 -10.49 -2.63 1.86
C THR A 125 -9.45 -3.75 1.87
N ILE A 126 -8.67 -3.92 0.79
CA ILE A 126 -7.55 -4.87 0.75
C ILE A 126 -6.50 -4.51 1.80
N SER A 127 -6.14 -3.22 1.90
CA SER A 127 -5.20 -2.72 2.90
C SER A 127 -5.68 -3.00 4.34
N MET A 128 -6.96 -2.77 4.62
CA MET A 128 -7.58 -3.06 5.91
C MET A 128 -7.57 -4.56 6.22
N ALA A 129 -7.92 -5.40 5.25
CA ALA A 129 -7.90 -6.86 5.41
C ALA A 129 -6.49 -7.39 5.69
N HIS A 130 -5.47 -6.89 4.98
CA HIS A 130 -4.07 -7.22 5.24
C HIS A 130 -3.63 -6.81 6.65
N LEU A 131 -4.02 -5.61 7.09
CA LEU A 131 -3.69 -5.14 8.43
C LEU A 131 -4.34 -6.02 9.51
N TYR A 132 -5.61 -6.39 9.33
CA TYR A 132 -6.32 -7.25 10.27
C TYR A 132 -5.67 -8.64 10.37
N ARG A 133 -5.40 -9.30 9.23
CA ARG A 133 -4.75 -10.62 9.19
C ARG A 133 -3.36 -10.61 9.81
N THR A 134 -2.60 -9.54 9.61
CA THR A 134 -1.26 -9.39 10.21
C THR A 134 -1.35 -9.25 11.74
N ASN A 135 -2.37 -8.56 12.25
CA ASN A 135 -2.62 -8.46 13.69
C ASN A 135 -3.01 -9.81 14.29
N GLU A 136 -3.87 -10.57 13.62
CA GLU A 136 -4.26 -11.92 14.05
C GLU A 136 -3.02 -12.83 14.14
N ALA A 137 -2.19 -12.84 13.10
CA ALA A 137 -0.94 -13.59 13.10
C ALA A 137 0.01 -13.17 14.23
N LEU A 138 0.13 -11.85 14.50
CA LEU A 138 0.95 -11.33 15.59
C LEU A 138 0.40 -11.72 16.97
N SER A 139 -0.93 -11.75 17.13
CA SER A 139 -1.59 -12.18 18.36
C SER A 139 -1.31 -13.66 18.63
N ASN A 140 -1.52 -14.50 17.63
CA ASN A 140 -1.27 -15.94 17.72
C ASN A 140 0.21 -16.23 18.03
N TYR A 141 1.14 -15.49 17.41
CA TYR A 141 2.57 -15.60 17.73
C TYR A 141 2.86 -15.28 19.20
N LYS A 142 2.25 -14.23 19.77
CA LYS A 142 2.44 -13.86 21.17
C LYS A 142 1.87 -14.92 22.13
N GLU A 143 0.69 -15.46 21.84
CA GLU A 143 0.12 -16.56 22.64
C GLU A 143 1.01 -17.81 22.60
N ILE A 144 1.45 -18.24 21.42
CA ILE A 144 2.38 -19.38 21.27
C ILE A 144 3.65 -19.12 22.10
N LYS A 145 4.20 -17.91 22.05
CA LYS A 145 5.39 -17.53 22.82
C LYS A 145 5.16 -17.63 24.33
N ILE A 146 3.97 -17.27 24.83
CA ILE A 146 3.61 -17.40 26.25
C ILE A 146 3.49 -18.87 26.65
N ILE A 147 2.72 -19.67 25.90
CA ILE A 147 2.48 -21.09 26.19
C ILE A 147 3.79 -21.88 26.26
N PHE A 148 4.69 -21.67 25.29
CA PHE A 148 5.98 -22.34 25.29
C PHE A 148 6.86 -21.91 26.45
N ASN A 149 6.84 -20.61 26.80
CA ASN A 149 7.58 -20.11 27.95
C ASN A 149 7.06 -20.72 29.27
N GLU A 150 5.74 -20.86 29.42
CA GLU A 150 5.12 -21.55 30.57
C GLU A 150 5.48 -23.03 30.62
N ALA A 151 5.53 -23.69 29.46
CA ALA A 151 5.92 -25.09 29.34
C ALA A 151 7.44 -25.33 29.51
N SER A 152 8.24 -24.28 29.74
CA SER A 152 9.72 -24.34 29.68
C SER A 152 10.24 -24.95 28.37
N MET A 153 9.45 -24.83 27.29
CA MET A 153 9.78 -25.31 25.95
C MET A 153 10.35 -24.16 25.13
N ASN A 154 11.38 -24.43 24.34
CA ASN A 154 12.00 -23.40 23.52
C ASN A 154 11.23 -23.25 22.19
N VAL A 155 10.48 -22.16 22.01
CA VAL A 155 9.80 -21.83 20.73
C VAL A 155 10.77 -21.91 19.54
N ARG A 156 12.05 -21.57 19.78
CA ARG A 156 13.11 -21.60 18.77
C ARG A 156 13.40 -22.99 18.24
N GLU A 157 13.24 -24.05 19.03
CA GLU A 157 13.51 -25.43 18.61
C GLU A 157 12.36 -26.02 17.78
N PHE A 158 11.14 -25.51 17.99
CA PHE A 158 9.95 -25.94 17.25
C PHE A 158 9.78 -25.21 15.91
N LEU A 159 10.15 -23.92 15.83
CA LEU A 159 10.00 -23.11 14.61
C LEU A 159 11.25 -23.12 13.69
N SER A 160 12.42 -23.58 14.15
CA SER A 160 13.67 -23.56 13.38
C SER A 160 13.78 -24.59 12.27
N ASN A 161 12.94 -25.63 12.27
CA ASN A 161 13.00 -26.69 11.26
C ASN A 161 12.44 -26.27 9.89
N ASP A 162 11.73 -25.13 9.83
CA ASP A 162 11.23 -24.57 8.58
C ASP A 162 12.00 -23.28 8.22
N GLN A 163 12.81 -23.38 7.17
CA GLN A 163 13.70 -22.30 6.72
C GLN A 163 12.93 -21.04 6.31
N GLU A 164 11.72 -21.18 5.75
CA GLU A 164 10.91 -20.03 5.32
C GLU A 164 10.29 -19.29 6.52
N VAL A 165 10.02 -20.01 7.60
CA VAL A 165 9.51 -19.45 8.86
C VAL A 165 10.64 -18.76 9.64
N ASN A 166 11.83 -19.37 9.67
CA ASN A 166 13.00 -18.84 10.38
C ASN A 166 13.44 -17.45 9.85
N GLU A 167 13.39 -17.22 8.53
CA GLU A 167 13.74 -15.92 7.93
C GLU A 167 12.78 -14.79 8.28
N LYS A 168 11.55 -15.10 8.69
CA LYS A 168 10.51 -14.13 9.06
C LYS A 168 10.52 -13.78 10.55
N LEU A 169 11.28 -14.51 11.38
CA LEU A 169 11.41 -14.23 12.81
C LEU A 169 12.26 -12.97 13.09
N PRO A 170 12.00 -12.27 14.22
CA PRO A 170 12.91 -11.24 14.72
C PRO A 170 14.33 -11.80 14.84
N VAL A 171 15.34 -11.02 14.46
CA VAL A 171 16.76 -11.42 14.42
C VAL A 171 17.20 -12.14 15.69
N GLN A 172 16.73 -11.67 16.85
CA GLN A 172 17.02 -12.19 18.20
C GLN A 172 16.49 -13.61 18.43
N ASP A 173 15.52 -14.04 17.64
CA ASP A 173 14.77 -15.29 17.76
C ASP A 173 15.09 -16.26 16.59
N ARG A 174 15.99 -15.92 15.66
CA ARG A 174 16.40 -16.78 14.52
C ARG A 174 17.44 -17.82 14.94
N ALA A 175 17.43 -18.98 14.27
CA ALA A 175 18.38 -20.07 14.52
C ALA A 175 19.84 -19.75 14.12
N GLU A 176 20.09 -18.78 13.24
CA GLU A 176 21.44 -18.48 12.71
C GLU A 176 22.37 -17.76 13.71
N PHE A 177 21.83 -17.18 14.78
CA PHE A 177 22.62 -16.51 15.84
C PHE A 177 23.01 -17.45 17.00
N LEU A 178 23.12 -18.76 16.71
CA LEU A 178 23.41 -19.81 17.69
C LEU A 178 24.90 -20.06 17.99
N TYR A 179 25.83 -19.25 17.48
CA TYR A 179 27.28 -19.36 17.78
C TYR A 179 27.95 -18.00 17.96
#